data_AF-A0A3A8R157-F1
#
_entry.id   AF-A0A3A8R157-F1
#
_cell.length_a   1.000
_cell.length_b   1.000
_cell.length_c   1.000
_cell.angle_alpha   90.00
_cell.angle_beta   90.00
_cell.angle_gamma   90.00
#
_symmetry.space_group_name_H-M   'P 1'
#
loop_
_entity.id
_entity.type
_entity.pdbx_description
1 polymer ?
#
loop_
_entity_poly.entity_id
_entity_poly.type
_entity_poly.pdbx_seq_one_letter_code
_entity_poly.pdbx_strand_id
1 'polypeptide(L)'
;MTTSRFVLALAVSALLPAVLIALAAGAYSSWPGFSPAVFGLVMFSVTCATFPIALVMLILRTEAPNSTYLKEPLQHVELTGDGVKVLDATGALLGDSSRGTLRVARTNMWHGKTLAGAVVLEYAAGATCLMGHVLIGAWPGLKAIQGARYEHRIDDSLMDELLRRAE
;
A
#
# COMPACT_ATOMS: atom_id res chain seq x y z
N MET A 1 12.49 -3.33 2.56
CA MET A 1 12.26 -4.16 1.34
C MET A 1 13.22 -5.36 1.30
N THR A 2 12.78 -6.53 1.74
CA THR A 2 13.58 -7.77 1.67
C THR A 2 13.42 -8.44 0.31
N THR A 3 14.51 -8.95 -0.25
CA THR A 3 14.56 -9.60 -1.58
C THR A 3 13.52 -10.72 -1.74
N SER A 4 13.12 -11.39 -0.65
CA SER A 4 12.16 -12.49 -0.69
C SER A 4 10.71 -12.03 -0.97
N ARG A 5 10.28 -10.86 -0.49
CA ARG A 5 8.93 -10.33 -0.72
C ARG A 5 8.70 -9.93 -2.18
N PHE A 6 9.72 -9.35 -2.80
CA PHE A 6 9.68 -9.00 -4.23
C PHE A 6 9.59 -10.25 -5.10
N VAL A 7 10.42 -11.27 -4.82
CA VAL A 7 10.39 -12.54 -5.55
C VAL A 7 9.04 -13.23 -5.40
N LEU A 8 8.47 -13.26 -4.20
CA LEU A 8 7.14 -13.82 -3.95
C LEU A 8 6.04 -13.07 -4.71
N ALA A 9 6.05 -11.73 -4.69
CA ALA A 9 5.06 -10.91 -5.39
C ALA A 9 5.16 -11.07 -6.92
N LEU A 10 6.38 -11.20 -7.45
CA LEU A 10 6.62 -11.49 -8.86
C LEU A 10 6.08 -12.87 -9.25
N ALA A 11 6.35 -13.89 -8.43
CA ALA A 11 5.87 -15.26 -8.66
C ALA A 11 4.33 -15.33 -8.65
N VAL A 12 3.67 -14.67 -7.70
CA VAL A 12 2.20 -14.59 -7.63
C VAL A 12 1.63 -13.89 -8.87
N SER A 13 2.28 -12.82 -9.34
CA SER A 13 1.83 -12.08 -10.53
C SER A 13 2.02 -12.88 -11.82
N ALA A 14 3.00 -13.80 -11.86
CA ALA A 14 3.24 -14.69 -12.99
C ALA A 14 2.35 -15.95 -13.01
N LEU A 15 1.60 -16.23 -11.93
CA LEU A 15 0.83 -17.47 -11.77
C LEU A 15 -0.26 -17.64 -12.84
N LEU A 16 -1.08 -16.61 -13.06
CA LEU A 16 -2.19 -16.66 -14.03
C LEU A 16 -1.67 -16.84 -15.47
N PRO A 17 -0.65 -16.06 -15.95
CA PRO A 17 -0.01 -16.33 -17.23
C PRO A 17 0.53 -17.76 -17.34
N ALA A 18 1.20 -18.27 -16.30
CA ALA A 18 1.79 -19.60 -16.32
C ALA A 18 0.74 -20.72 -16.47
N VAL A 19 -0.41 -20.60 -15.80
CA VAL A 19 -1.53 -21.55 -15.92
C VAL A 19 -2.10 -21.55 -17.34
N LEU A 20 -2.31 -20.38 -17.94
CA LEU A 20 -2.82 -20.27 -19.31
C LEU A 20 -1.86 -20.89 -20.33
N ILE A 21 -0.56 -20.70 -20.14
CA ILE A 21 0.47 -21.28 -20.99
C ILE A 21 0.51 -22.80 -20.85
N ALA A 22 0.39 -23.34 -19.63
CA ALA A 22 0.36 -24.78 -19.40
C ALA A 22 -0.86 -25.43 -20.07
N LEU A 23 -2.03 -24.78 -20.01
CA LEU A 23 -3.25 -25.25 -20.68
C LEU A 23 -3.13 -25.21 -22.20
N ALA A 24 -2.60 -24.11 -22.76
CA ALA A 24 -2.37 -23.98 -24.19
C ALA A 24 -1.33 -24.99 -24.70
N ALA A 25 -0.27 -25.24 -23.93
CA ALA A 25 0.73 -26.24 -24.23
C ALA A 25 0.14 -27.66 -24.23
N GLY A 26 -0.69 -28.00 -23.23
CA GLY A 26 -1.41 -29.27 -23.19
C GLY A 26 -2.34 -29.46 -24.39
N ALA A 27 -3.11 -28.44 -24.75
CA ALA A 27 -4.01 -28.48 -25.90
C ALA A 27 -3.27 -28.58 -27.25
N TYR A 28 -2.11 -27.94 -27.39
CA TYR A 28 -1.31 -28.02 -28.61
C TYR A 28 -0.64 -29.40 -28.77
N SER A 29 -0.22 -30.00 -27.65
CA SER A 29 0.43 -31.32 -27.65
C SER A 29 -0.47 -32.47 -28.12
N SER A 30 -1.79 -32.32 -28.02
CA SER A 30 -2.78 -33.29 -28.49
C SER A 30 -3.25 -33.03 -29.93
N TRP A 31 -2.73 -32.00 -30.60
CA TRP A 31 -3.12 -31.66 -31.96
C TRP A 31 -2.36 -32.54 -32.98
N PRO A 32 -3.04 -33.20 -33.95
CA PRO A 32 -2.41 -33.96 -35.03
C PRO A 32 -1.28 -33.28 -35.82
N GLY A 33 -1.15 -31.95 -35.78
CA GLY A 33 -0.07 -31.20 -36.42
C GLY A 33 1.12 -30.85 -35.50
N PHE A 34 1.25 -31.51 -34.35
CA PHE A 34 2.27 -31.18 -33.35
C PHE A 34 3.69 -31.33 -33.88
N SER A 35 4.50 -30.29 -33.71
CA SER A 35 5.94 -30.30 -33.98
C SER A 35 6.73 -29.92 -32.73
N PRO A 36 7.60 -30.80 -32.20
CA PRO A 36 8.39 -30.53 -31.00
C PRO A 36 9.31 -29.30 -31.15
N ALA A 37 9.86 -29.08 -32.34
CA ALA A 37 10.76 -27.96 -32.61
C ALA A 37 10.01 -26.62 -32.59
N VAL A 38 8.82 -26.57 -33.22
CA VAL A 38 7.96 -25.38 -33.21
C VAL A 38 7.44 -25.12 -31.80
N PHE A 39 7.03 -26.17 -31.10
CA PHE A 39 6.58 -26.08 -29.71
C PHE A 39 7.66 -25.50 -28.79
N GLY A 40 8.89 -26.00 -28.87
CA GLY A 40 10.02 -25.50 -28.08
C GLY A 40 10.32 -24.02 -28.35
N LEU A 41 10.31 -23.61 -29.61
CA LEU A 41 10.55 -22.21 -30.01
C LEU A 41 9.44 -21.28 -29.52
N VAL A 42 8.17 -21.71 -29.63
CA VAL A 42 7.02 -20.95 -29.13
C VAL A 42 7.06 -20.84 -27.61
N MET A 43 7.30 -21.94 -26.89
CA MET A 43 7.38 -21.94 -25.42
C MET A 43 8.52 -21.08 -24.90
N PHE A 44 9.67 -21.06 -25.58
CA PHE A 44 10.78 -20.17 -25.25
C PHE A 44 10.39 -18.70 -25.44
N SER A 45 9.79 -18.37 -26.58
CA SER A 45 9.35 -17.01 -26.91
C SER A 45 8.29 -16.49 -25.93
N VAL A 46 7.33 -17.35 -25.59
CA VAL A 46 6.27 -17.05 -24.60
C VAL A 46 6.87 -16.85 -23.21
N THR A 47 7.82 -17.68 -22.80
CA THR A 47 8.50 -17.53 -21.49
C THR A 47 9.33 -16.26 -21.42
N CYS A 48 10.00 -15.87 -22.50
CA CYS A 48 10.69 -14.58 -22.58
C CYS A 48 9.72 -13.39 -22.50
N ALA A 49 8.49 -13.54 -23.00
CA ALA A 49 7.47 -12.48 -22.97
C ALA A 49 6.71 -12.42 -21.63
N THR A 50 6.55 -13.52 -20.88
CA THR A 50 5.83 -13.50 -19.61
C THR A 50 6.55 -12.74 -18.52
N PHE A 51 7.87 -12.82 -18.46
CA PHE A 51 8.66 -12.08 -17.47
C PHE A 51 8.43 -10.56 -17.51
N PRO A 52 8.57 -9.87 -18.65
CA PRO A 52 8.29 -8.44 -18.71
C PRO A 52 6.81 -8.12 -18.48
N ILE A 53 5.87 -8.98 -18.89
CA ILE A 53 4.43 -8.79 -18.60
C ILE A 53 4.16 -8.87 -17.09
N ALA A 54 4.71 -9.87 -16.41
CA ALA A 54 4.58 -10.02 -14.95
C ALA A 54 5.24 -8.85 -14.21
N LEU A 55 6.37 -8.35 -14.72
CA LEU A 55 7.03 -7.15 -14.19
C LEU A 55 6.16 -5.91 -14.37
N VAL A 56 5.58 -5.70 -15.55
CA VAL A 56 4.65 -4.58 -15.81
C VAL A 56 3.41 -4.68 -14.92
N MET A 57 2.83 -5.86 -14.75
CA MET A 57 1.71 -6.06 -13.82
C MET A 57 2.10 -5.75 -12.37
N LEU A 58 3.31 -6.12 -11.96
CA LEU A 58 3.83 -5.80 -10.64
C LEU A 58 4.02 -4.29 -10.49
N ILE A 59 4.61 -3.61 -11.48
CA ILE A 59 4.79 -2.15 -11.50
C ILE A 59 3.43 -1.45 -11.40
N LEU A 60 2.47 -1.81 -12.26
CA LEU A 60 1.11 -1.29 -12.22
C LEU A 60 0.45 -1.55 -10.87
N ARG A 61 0.63 -2.73 -10.29
CA ARG A 61 0.16 -3.01 -8.93
C ARG A 61 0.83 -2.15 -7.89
N THR A 62 2.12 -1.84 -7.99
CA THR A 62 2.83 -0.99 -7.01
C THR A 62 2.57 0.50 -7.16
N GLU A 63 2.30 0.95 -8.38
CA GLU A 63 2.02 2.35 -8.70
C GLU A 63 0.53 2.70 -8.65
N ALA A 64 -0.36 1.69 -8.62
CA ALA A 64 -1.79 1.91 -8.46
C ALA A 64 -2.05 2.82 -7.25
N PRO A 65 -2.92 3.83 -7.39
CA PRO A 65 -3.40 4.59 -6.24
C PRO A 65 -3.97 3.58 -5.23
N ASN A 66 -3.51 3.66 -3.98
CA ASN A 66 -3.85 2.77 -2.85
C ASN A 66 -3.01 1.47 -2.74
N SER A 67 -1.95 1.31 -3.55
CA SER A 67 -1.10 0.12 -3.42
C SER A 67 -0.18 0.15 -2.20
N THR A 68 -0.46 -0.74 -1.26
CA THR A 68 0.41 -1.14 -0.14
C THR A 68 1.26 -2.37 -0.46
N TYR A 69 1.14 -2.92 -1.68
CA TYR A 69 1.59 -4.28 -2.04
C TYR A 69 3.10 -4.51 -1.84
N LEU A 70 3.89 -3.43 -1.93
CA LEU A 70 5.35 -3.45 -1.70
C LEU A 70 5.87 -2.19 -0.97
N LYS A 71 4.98 -1.32 -0.49
CA LYS A 71 5.35 -0.14 0.29
C LYS A 71 5.19 -0.51 1.76
N GLU A 72 6.30 -0.70 2.46
CA GLU A 72 6.27 -0.85 3.92
C GLU A 72 5.71 0.47 4.50
N PRO A 73 4.57 0.44 5.20
CA PRO A 73 4.11 1.64 5.89
C PRO A 73 5.16 2.00 6.92
N LEU A 74 5.66 3.24 6.87
CA LEU A 74 6.68 3.73 7.81
C LEU A 74 6.17 3.62 9.26
N GLN A 75 4.84 3.68 9.45
CA GLN A 75 4.17 3.58 10.73
C GLN A 75 2.84 2.83 10.59
N HIS A 76 2.50 2.01 11.59
CA HIS A 76 1.24 1.28 11.67
C HIS A 76 0.36 1.90 12.75
N VAL A 77 -0.91 2.15 12.43
CA VAL A 77 -1.89 2.67 13.39
C VAL A 77 -2.85 1.56 13.73
N GLU A 78 -2.84 1.13 14.99
CA GLU A 78 -3.76 0.12 15.51
C GLU A 78 -4.85 0.78 16.33
N LEU A 79 -6.10 0.48 15.97
CA LEU A 79 -7.27 0.83 16.77
C LEU A 79 -7.53 -0.30 17.77
N THR A 80 -7.43 0.04 19.05
CA THR A 80 -7.85 -0.82 20.17
C THR A 80 -9.14 -0.30 20.79
N GLY A 81 -9.91 -1.18 21.44
CA GLY A 81 -11.12 -0.79 22.17
C GLY A 81 -10.87 0.37 23.14
N ASP A 82 -9.71 0.38 23.79
CA ASP A 82 -9.33 1.36 24.81
C ASP A 82 -8.56 2.58 24.27
N GLY A 83 -8.19 2.62 22.98
CA GLY A 83 -7.37 3.71 22.46
C GLY A 83 -6.74 3.45 21.10
N VAL A 84 -5.87 4.37 20.68
CA VAL A 84 -5.10 4.32 19.43
C VAL A 84 -3.64 4.05 19.78
N LYS A 85 -3.02 3.11 19.07
CA LYS A 85 -1.59 2.82 19.16
C LYS A 85 -0.91 3.12 17.85
N VAL A 86 0.27 3.71 17.92
CA VAL A 86 1.15 3.93 16.77
C VAL A 86 2.39 3.09 16.96
N LEU A 87 2.70 2.28 15.96
CA LEU A 87 3.85 1.40 15.91
C LEU A 87 4.74 1.84 14.75
N ASP A 88 6.05 1.65 14.88
CA ASP A 88 6.96 1.82 13.75
C ASP A 88 6.92 0.62 12.80
N ALA A 89 7.68 0.70 11.70
CA ALA A 89 7.80 -0.39 10.72
C ALA A 89 8.41 -1.69 11.31
N THR A 90 9.03 -1.64 12.48
CA THR A 90 9.59 -2.80 13.20
C THR A 90 8.62 -3.41 14.22
N GLY A 91 7.47 -2.76 14.46
CA GLY A 91 6.50 -3.14 15.47
C GLY A 91 6.80 -2.58 16.87
N ALA A 92 7.73 -1.63 17.00
CA ALA A 92 7.98 -0.96 18.27
C ALA A 92 6.92 0.14 18.51
N LEU A 93 6.44 0.23 19.75
CA LEU A 93 5.41 1.20 20.13
C LEU A 93 6.00 2.62 20.15
N LEU A 94 5.50 3.49 19.27
CA LEU A 94 5.83 4.91 19.21
C LEU A 94 4.95 5.74 20.16
N GLY A 95 3.68 5.34 20.32
CA GLY A 95 2.75 6.01 21.22
C GLY A 95 1.44 5.25 21.41
N ASP A 96 0.82 5.44 22.56
CA ASP A 96 -0.45 4.86 22.96
C ASP A 96 -1.33 5.92 23.65
N SER A 97 -2.53 6.14 23.13
CA SER A 97 -3.46 7.15 23.65
C SER A 97 -4.02 6.76 25.00
N SER A 98 -4.22 5.46 25.26
CA SER A 98 -4.70 4.95 26.55
C SER A 98 -3.70 5.21 27.69
N ARG A 99 -2.41 5.39 27.34
CA ARG A 99 -1.32 5.71 28.26
C ARG A 99 -0.97 7.20 28.29
N GLY A 100 -1.72 8.05 27.57
CA GLY A 100 -1.43 9.48 27.44
C GLY A 100 -0.14 9.81 26.70
N THR A 101 0.46 8.83 26.01
CA THR A 101 1.73 8.98 25.28
C THR A 101 1.54 9.33 23.81
N LEU A 102 0.28 9.32 23.36
CA LEU A 102 -0.16 9.69 22.02
C LEU A 102 -1.34 10.64 22.15
N ARG A 103 -1.27 11.78 21.47
CA ARG A 103 -2.39 12.70 21.31
C ARG A 103 -2.88 12.64 19.87
N VAL A 104 -4.19 12.50 19.73
CA VAL A 104 -4.88 12.50 18.44
C VAL A 104 -5.64 13.82 18.35
N ALA A 105 -5.31 14.67 17.37
CA ALA A 105 -5.94 15.97 17.24
C ALA A 105 -6.32 16.28 15.79
N ARG A 106 -7.34 17.10 15.63
CA ARG A 106 -7.75 17.62 14.33
C ARG A 106 -6.82 18.75 13.92
N THR A 107 -6.36 18.73 12.68
CA THR A 107 -5.55 19.79 12.10
C THR A 107 -5.90 20.07 10.65
N ASN A 108 -5.39 21.18 10.13
CA ASN A 108 -5.34 21.39 8.70
C ASN A 108 -3.93 21.11 8.18
N MET A 109 -3.81 20.59 6.96
CA MET A 109 -2.54 20.40 6.29
C MET A 109 -2.56 21.00 4.89
N TRP A 110 -1.38 21.41 4.42
CA TRP A 110 -1.22 21.81 3.03
C TRP A 110 -1.09 20.57 2.16
N HIS A 111 -2.00 20.40 1.20
CA HIS A 111 -1.90 19.39 0.15
C HIS A 111 -1.74 20.09 -1.20
N GLY A 112 -0.50 20.20 -1.67
CA GLY A 112 -0.17 20.99 -2.86
C GLY A 112 -0.49 22.47 -2.67
N LYS A 113 -1.46 23.00 -3.43
CA LYS A 113 -1.93 24.40 -3.35
C LYS A 113 -3.20 24.57 -2.51
N THR A 114 -3.78 23.47 -2.04
CA THR A 114 -5.05 23.44 -1.31
C THR A 114 -4.84 23.07 0.15
N LEU A 115 -5.75 23.52 1.01
CA LEU A 115 -5.76 23.19 2.43
C LEU A 115 -6.78 22.08 2.67
N ALA A 116 -6.38 21.03 3.39
CA ALA A 116 -7.20 19.86 3.65
C ALA A 116 -7.27 19.57 5.16
N GLY A 117 -8.41 19.07 5.62
CA GLY A 117 -8.55 18.53 6.98
C GLY A 117 -7.76 17.24 7.12
N ALA A 118 -7.06 17.09 8.24
CA ALA A 118 -6.20 15.95 8.54
C ALA A 118 -6.16 15.65 10.04
N VAL A 119 -5.80 14.44 10.42
CA VAL A 119 -5.58 14.08 11.83
C VAL A 119 -4.09 14.08 12.10
N VAL A 120 -3.65 14.78 13.14
CA VAL A 120 -2.28 14.71 13.63
C VAL A 120 -2.20 13.74 14.80
N LEU A 121 -1.21 12.86 14.72
CA LEU A 121 -0.79 11.94 15.78
C LEU A 121 0.50 12.50 16.38
N GLU A 122 0.41 13.07 17.58
CA GLU A 122 1.55 13.62 18.32
C GLU A 122 2.01 12.62 19.38
N TYR A 123 3.28 12.22 19.33
CA TYR A 123 3.93 11.31 20.28
C TYR A 123 5.34 11.83 20.60
N ALA A 124 6.02 11.23 21.59
CA ALA A 124 7.29 11.75 22.10
C ALA A 124 8.40 11.89 21.04
N ALA A 125 8.42 11.01 20.04
CA ALA A 125 9.40 11.04 18.96
C ALA A 125 9.03 12.00 17.80
N GLY A 126 7.83 12.57 17.78
CA GLY A 126 7.41 13.54 16.77
C GLY A 126 5.91 13.55 16.49
N ALA A 127 5.53 14.18 15.38
CA ALA A 127 4.15 14.27 14.92
C ALA A 127 4.00 13.70 13.51
N THR A 128 2.91 12.97 13.27
CA THR A 128 2.58 12.37 11.97
C THR A 128 1.20 12.84 11.53
N CYS A 129 1.07 13.33 10.29
CA CYS A 129 -0.21 13.79 9.76
C CYS A 129 -0.82 12.72 8.86
N LEU A 130 -2.07 12.38 9.16
CA LEU A 130 -2.87 11.41 8.45
C LEU A 130 -3.98 12.13 7.69
N MET A 131 -4.16 11.78 6.43
CA MET A 131 -5.22 12.30 5.56
C MET A 131 -6.07 11.13 5.06
N GLY A 132 -7.38 11.36 4.92
CA GLY A 132 -8.27 10.38 4.28
C GLY A 132 -7.96 10.26 2.79
N HIS A 133 -8.54 9.26 2.14
CA HIS A 133 -8.47 9.13 0.69
C HIS A 133 -9.33 10.19 0.01
N VAL A 134 -10.52 10.43 0.56
CA VAL A 134 -11.34 11.57 0.16
C VAL A 134 -10.79 12.81 0.86
N LEU A 135 -10.38 13.80 0.06
CA LEU A 135 -9.93 15.08 0.61
C LEU A 135 -11.09 15.76 1.35
N ILE A 136 -10.92 15.90 2.66
CA ILE A 136 -11.80 16.71 3.49
C ILE A 136 -11.35 18.16 3.33
N GLY A 137 -12.30 19.07 3.07
CA GLY A 137 -12.01 20.50 3.04
C GLY A 137 -11.43 20.99 4.37
N ALA A 138 -10.74 22.13 4.34
CA ALA A 138 -10.18 22.74 5.55
C ALA A 138 -11.25 22.95 6.63
N TRP A 139 -10.90 22.61 7.87
CA TRP A 139 -11.76 22.90 9.02
C TRP A 139 -11.58 24.35 9.47
N PRO A 140 -12.67 25.10 9.66
CA PRO A 140 -12.60 26.50 10.09
C PRO A 140 -12.00 26.62 11.50
N GLY A 141 -11.12 27.61 11.70
CA GLY A 141 -10.52 27.91 13.00
C GLY A 141 -9.28 27.09 13.36
N LEU A 142 -8.95 26.03 12.61
CA LEU A 142 -7.74 25.24 12.84
C LEU A 142 -6.55 25.77 12.02
N LYS A 143 -5.40 25.92 12.67
CA LYS A 143 -4.16 26.32 11.99
C LYS A 143 -3.65 25.16 11.14
N ALA A 144 -3.08 25.50 9.99
CA ALA A 144 -2.42 24.52 9.15
C ALA A 144 -1.03 24.20 9.70
N ILE A 145 -0.70 22.92 9.84
CA ILE A 145 0.65 22.48 10.18
C ILE A 145 1.52 22.62 8.93
N GLN A 146 2.54 23.46 8.99
CA GLN A 146 3.62 23.50 8.01
C GLN A 146 4.73 22.55 8.47
N GLY A 147 5.02 21.52 7.68
CA GLY A 147 6.15 20.62 7.96
C GLY A 147 5.82 19.33 8.70
N ALA A 148 4.62 18.77 8.49
CA ALA A 148 4.40 17.37 8.84
C ALA A 148 5.47 16.51 8.17
N ARG A 149 6.32 15.85 8.96
CA ARG A 149 7.47 15.08 8.46
C ARG A 149 7.05 13.94 7.52
N TYR A 150 5.83 13.46 7.67
CA TYR A 150 5.26 12.39 6.86
C TYR A 150 3.77 12.65 6.62
N GLU A 151 3.38 12.71 5.35
CA GLU A 151 1.98 12.69 4.92
C GLU A 151 1.60 11.23 4.63
N HIS A 152 0.63 10.69 5.35
CA HIS A 152 0.13 9.33 5.12
C HIS A 152 -1.35 9.35 4.79
N ARG A 153 -1.69 8.76 3.63
CA ARG A 153 -3.08 8.45 3.30
C ARG A 153 -3.49 7.19 4.02
N ILE A 154 -4.64 7.24 4.66
CA ILE A 154 -5.25 6.13 5.37
C ILE A 154 -6.64 5.84 4.81
N ASP A 155 -7.14 4.64 5.07
CA ASP A 155 -8.52 4.25 4.77
C ASP A 155 -9.50 5.24 5.41
N ASP A 156 -10.59 5.58 4.70
CA ASP A 156 -11.60 6.52 5.18
C ASP A 156 -12.28 6.01 6.46
N SER A 157 -12.42 4.68 6.62
CA SER A 157 -12.97 4.08 7.85
C SER A 157 -12.07 4.29 9.07
N LEU A 158 -10.75 4.21 8.88
CA LEU A 158 -9.75 4.52 9.91
C LEU A 158 -9.74 6.02 10.22
N MET A 159 -9.89 6.86 9.20
CA MET A 159 -9.99 8.31 9.36
C MET A 159 -11.21 8.70 10.21
N ASP A 160 -12.39 8.16 9.91
CA ASP A 160 -13.62 8.45 10.65
C ASP A 160 -13.50 8.09 12.13
N GLU A 161 -12.89 6.94 12.45
CA GLU A 161 -12.70 6.51 13.82
C GLU A 161 -11.65 7.37 14.56
N LEU A 162 -10.57 7.76 13.88
CA LEU A 162 -9.61 8.72 14.43
C LEU A 162 -10.25 10.09 14.68
N LEU A 163 -11.13 10.56 13.79
CA LEU A 163 -11.86 11.83 13.96
C LEU A 163 -12.81 11.82 15.14
N ARG A 164 -13.42 10.66 15.47
CA ARG A 164 -14.25 10.49 16.67
C ARG A 164 -13.44 10.56 17.96
N ARG A 165 -12.18 10.13 17.91
CA ARG A 165 -11.26 10.10 19.06
C ARG A 165 -10.35 11.33 19.12
N ALA A 166 -10.40 12.19 18.11
CA ALA A 166 -9.64 13.42 18.06
C ALA A 166 -10.29 14.48 18.96
N GLU A 167 -9.48 15.02 19.87
CA GLU A 167 -9.85 16.12 20.77
C GLU A 167 -9.53 17.50 20.18
#